data_AF-A0A2H0L2P0-F1
#
_entry.id   AF-A0A2H0L2P0-F1
#
_cell.length_a   1.000
_cell.length_b   1.000
_cell.length_c   1.000
_cell.angle_alpha   90.00
_cell.angle_beta   90.00
_cell.angle_gamma   90.00
#
_symmetry.space_group_name_H-M   'P 1'
#
loop_
_entity.id
_entity.type
_entity.pdbx_description
1 polymer ?
#
loop_
_entity_poly.entity_id
_entity_poly.type
_entity_poly.pdbx_seq_one_letter_code
_entity_poly.pdbx_strand_id
1 'polypeptide(L)'
;MATVSFKASPELKTKLESVAQIKGINLSAYIKLILTAALKDELIKVTENGLTVAEELEILASTMDDETTGPFTDTNELLKSLRQ
;
A
#
# COMPACT_ATOMS: atom_id res chain seq x y z
N MET A 1 1.88 15.43 -2.13
CA MET A 1 1.63 14.97 -0.74
C MET A 1 0.19 14.50 -0.65
N ALA A 2 -0.05 13.22 -0.41
CA ALA A 2 -1.40 12.69 -0.23
C ALA A 2 -1.87 12.88 1.23
N THR A 3 -3.11 13.35 1.41
CA THR A 3 -3.73 13.50 2.73
C THR A 3 -4.59 12.28 3.03
N VAL A 4 -4.34 11.62 4.17
CA VAL A 4 -5.13 10.48 4.62
C VAL A 4 -5.99 10.90 5.79
N SER A 5 -7.31 10.78 5.62
CA SER A 5 -8.32 11.09 6.64
C SER A 5 -9.20 9.88 6.86
N PHE A 6 -9.36 9.45 8.11
CA PHE A 6 -10.24 8.33 8.46
C PHE A 6 -10.95 8.59 9.79
N LYS A 7 -12.12 7.98 9.97
CA LYS A 7 -12.89 8.08 11.21
C LYS A 7 -12.44 6.97 12.17
N ALA A 8 -11.76 7.34 13.25
CA ALA A 8 -11.37 6.41 14.31
C ALA A 8 -12.41 6.43 15.45
N SER A 9 -12.59 5.29 16.13
CA SER A 9 -13.30 5.29 17.40
C SER A 9 -12.49 6.06 18.47
N PRO A 10 -13.16 6.69 19.46
CA PRO A 10 -12.46 7.45 20.50
C PRO A 10 -11.45 6.61 21.29
N GLU A 11 -11.79 5.35 21.56
CA GLU A 11 -10.91 4.40 22.25
C GLU A 11 -9.63 4.09 21.45
N LEU A 12 -9.77 3.87 20.14
CA LEU A 12 -8.64 3.60 19.26
C LEU A 12 -7.70 4.80 19.21
N LYS A 13 -8.25 6.01 19.08
CA LYS A 13 -7.46 7.25 19.08
C LYS A 13 -6.64 7.38 20.37
N THR A 14 -7.27 7.17 21.52
CA THR A 14 -6.62 7.31 22.84
C THR A 14 -5.48 6.32 23.01
N LYS A 15 -5.67 5.06 22.59
CA LYS A 15 -4.63 4.02 22.62
C LYS A 15 -3.46 4.38 21.69
N LEU A 16 -3.74 4.83 20.47
CA LEU A 16 -2.70 5.21 19.51
C LEU A 16 -1.89 6.42 20.00
N GLU A 17 -2.54 7.42 20.60
CA GLU A 17 -1.88 8.59 21.19
C GLU A 17 -0.95 8.18 22.35
N SER A 18 -1.42 7.30 23.23
CA SER A 18 -0.62 6.80 24.35
C SER A 18 0.63 6.06 23.87
N VAL A 19 0.50 5.20 22.86
CA VAL A 19 1.65 4.45 22.31
C VAL A 19 2.60 5.37 21.56
N ALA A 20 2.08 6.36 20.83
CA ALA A 20 2.91 7.37 20.16
C ALA A 20 3.74 8.18 21.18
N GLN A 21 3.13 8.58 22.30
CA GLN A 21 3.82 9.27 23.40
C GLN A 21 4.92 8.42 24.03
N ILE A 22 4.66 7.14 24.32
CA ILE A 22 5.67 6.21 24.86
C ILE A 22 6.89 6.10 23.93
N LYS A 23 6.66 6.16 22.62
CA LYS A 23 7.72 6.11 21.59
C LYS A 23 8.37 7.46 21.30
N GLY A 24 7.93 8.54 21.96
CA GLY A 24 8.48 9.89 21.76
C GLY A 24 8.22 10.47 20.37
N ILE A 25 7.19 9.99 19.66
CA ILE A 25 6.86 10.44 18.30
C ILE A 25 5.42 10.96 18.24
N ASN A 26 5.13 11.80 17.24
CA ASN A 26 3.78 12.29 17.04
C ASN A 26 2.87 11.17 16.47
N LEU A 27 1.55 11.30 16.73
CA LEU A 27 0.56 10.32 16.28
C LEU A 27 0.59 10.10 14.77
N SER A 28 0.78 11.16 13.98
CA SER A 28 0.83 11.07 12.51
C SER A 28 2.02 10.24 12.03
N ALA A 29 3.21 10.44 12.59
CA ALA A 29 4.41 9.68 12.28
C ALA A 29 4.25 8.22 12.72
N TYR A 30 3.63 7.98 13.87
CA TYR A 30 3.33 6.63 14.33
C TYR A 30 2.40 5.89 13.37
N ILE A 31 1.31 6.53 12.96
CA ILE A 31 0.36 5.97 11.97
C ILE A 31 1.07 5.71 10.64
N LYS A 32 1.89 6.65 10.15
CA LYS A 32 2.68 6.45 8.93
C LYS A 32 3.60 5.23 9.05
N LEU A 33 4.28 5.08 10.18
CA LEU A 33 5.21 3.97 10.41
C LEU A 33 4.48 2.62 10.36
N ILE A 34 3.31 2.51 10.99
CA ILE A 34 2.46 1.30 10.93
C ILE A 34 2.01 1.04 9.50
N LEU A 35 1.48 2.05 8.79
CA LEU A 35 1.02 1.90 7.42
C LEU A 35 2.17 1.49 6.50
N THR A 36 3.35 2.07 6.66
CA THR A 36 4.54 1.69 5.90
C THR A 36 4.99 0.27 6.22
N ALA A 37 4.93 -0.17 7.47
CA ALA A 37 5.27 -1.55 7.84
C ALA A 37 4.28 -2.55 7.24
N ALA A 38 2.97 -2.29 7.36
CA ALA A 38 1.93 -3.14 6.78
C ALA A 38 2.02 -3.21 5.25
N LEU A 39 2.28 -2.08 4.58
CA LEU A 39 2.50 -2.04 3.15
C LEU A 39 3.77 -2.80 2.75
N LYS A 40 4.88 -2.66 3.49
CA LYS A 40 6.10 -3.41 3.20
C LYS A 40 5.89 -4.91 3.30
N ASP A 41 5.18 -5.37 4.32
CA ASP A 41 4.85 -6.79 4.49
C ASP A 41 3.92 -7.33 3.38
N GLU A 42 3.05 -6.49 2.81
CA GLU A 42 2.25 -6.85 1.63
C GLU A 42 3.05 -6.83 0.33
N LEU A 43 3.89 -5.81 0.15
CA LEU A 43 4.69 -5.60 -1.05
C LEU A 43 5.71 -6.72 -1.29
N ILE A 44 6.22 -7.36 -0.23
CA ILE A 44 7.15 -8.50 -0.31
C ILE A 44 6.46 -9.86 -0.51
N LYS A 45 5.12 -9.94 -0.50
CA LYS A 45 4.44 -11.21 -0.74
C LYS A 45 4.64 -11.62 -2.19
N VAL A 46 5.03 -12.87 -2.39
CA VAL A 46 5.14 -13.49 -3.71
C VAL A 46 3.74 -13.92 -4.16
N THR A 47 3.34 -13.48 -5.34
CA THR A 47 2.07 -13.84 -5.99
C THR A 47 2.19 -15.19 -6.71
N GLU A 48 1.08 -15.72 -7.21
CA GLU A 48 1.04 -16.98 -7.96
C GLU A 48 1.96 -17.01 -9.19
N ASN A 49 2.38 -15.83 -9.68
CA ASN A 49 3.21 -15.69 -10.86
C ASN A 49 4.71 -15.63 -10.53
N GLY A 50 5.09 -15.82 -9.26
CA GLY A 50 6.48 -15.82 -8.81
C GLY A 50 7.11 -14.44 -8.67
N LEU A 51 6.33 -13.37 -8.85
CA LEU A 51 6.72 -11.98 -8.63
C LEU A 51 6.24 -11.50 -7.26
N THR A 52 6.93 -10.51 -6.71
CA THR A 52 6.42 -9.78 -5.55
C THR A 52 5.32 -8.81 -5.96
N VAL A 53 4.38 -8.51 -5.05
CA VAL A 53 3.34 -7.50 -5.29
C VAL A 53 3.95 -6.13 -5.67
N ALA A 54 5.13 -5.80 -5.12
CA ALA A 54 5.87 -4.60 -5.51
C ALA A 54 6.26 -4.58 -7.00
N GLU A 55 6.82 -5.70 -7.50
CA GLU A 55 7.20 -5.83 -8.90
C GLU A 55 5.97 -5.78 -9.82
N GLU A 56 4.85 -6.40 -9.44
CA GLU A 56 3.61 -6.32 -10.22
C GLU A 56 3.05 -4.88 -10.28
N LEU A 57 3.10 -4.15 -9.17
CA LEU A 57 2.70 -2.74 -9.13
C LEU A 57 3.63 -1.84 -9.96
N GLU A 58 4.93 -2.13 -10.01
CA GLU A 58 5.89 -1.42 -10.84
C GLU A 58 5.63 -1.66 -12.34
N ILE A 59 5.27 -2.90 -12.70
CA ILE A 59 4.87 -3.24 -14.08
C ILE A 59 3.58 -2.48 -14.44
N LEU A 60 2.57 -2.47 -13.57
CA LEU A 60 1.33 -1.70 -13.79
C LEU A 60 1.59 -0.21 -13.98
N ALA A 61 2.43 0.39 -13.12
CA ALA A 61 2.77 1.79 -13.22
C ALA A 61 3.50 2.10 -14.52
N SER A 62 4.37 1.18 -14.98
CA SER A 62 5.10 1.32 -16.23
C SER A 62 4.24 1.10 -17.47
N THR A 63 3.23 0.24 -17.40
CA THR A 63 2.28 -0.02 -18.50
C THR A 63 1.18 1.03 -18.60
N MET A 64 0.83 1.73 -17.52
CA MET A 64 -0.07 2.89 -17.58
C MET A 64 0.49 4.04 -18.45
N ASP A 65 1.81 4.13 -18.60
CA ASP A 65 2.49 5.11 -19.47
C ASP A 65 2.70 4.61 -20.91
N ASP A 66 2.35 3.36 -21.22
CA ASP A 66 2.54 2.77 -22.56
C ASP A 66 1.22 2.85 -23.36
N GLU A 67 1.17 3.70 -24.39
CA GLU A 67 -0.01 3.91 -25.25
C GLU A 67 -0.47 2.65 -26.02
N THR A 68 0.30 1.56 -26.00
CA THR A 68 0.06 0.36 -26.81
C THR A 68 -0.71 -0.76 -26.12
N THR A 69 -0.71 -0.79 -24.78
CA THR A 69 -1.50 -1.72 -23.96
C THR A 69 -2.39 -0.90 -23.04
N GLY A 70 -3.70 -0.87 -23.32
CA GLY A 70 -4.65 0.01 -22.63
C GLY A 70 -4.54 0.00 -21.09
N PRO A 71 -4.97 1.07 -20.40
CA PRO A 71 -4.66 1.28 -18.99
C PRO A 71 -5.29 0.19 -18.13
N PHE A 72 -4.43 -0.63 -17.50
CA PHE A 72 -4.86 -1.57 -16.47
C PHE A 72 -5.07 -0.80 -15.16
N THR A 73 -6.29 -0.84 -14.63
CA THR A 73 -6.62 -0.09 -13.40
C THR A 73 -6.43 -0.90 -12.12
N ASP A 74 -6.25 -2.22 -12.26
CA ASP A 74 -6.12 -3.18 -11.16
C ASP A 74 -5.10 -4.27 -11.55
N THR A 75 -4.34 -4.76 -10.58
CA THR A 75 -3.39 -5.86 -10.74
C THR A 75 -4.05 -7.10 -11.35
N ASN A 76 -5.29 -7.42 -10.96
CA ASN A 76 -6.04 -8.54 -11.51
C ASN A 76 -6.34 -8.40 -13.01
N GLU A 77 -6.48 -7.18 -13.52
CA GLU A 77 -6.70 -6.92 -14.96
C GLU A 77 -5.43 -7.20 -15.76
N LEU A 78 -4.28 -6.75 -15.27
CA LEU A 78 -2.98 -7.07 -15.85
C LEU A 78 -2.69 -8.58 -15.81
N LEU A 79 -3.01 -9.26 -14.70
CA LEU A 79 -2.79 -10.71 -14.60
C LEU A 79 -3.62 -11.51 -15.61
N LYS A 80 -4.81 -11.02 -15.97
CA LYS A 80 -5.64 -11.65 -17.00
C LYS A 80 -5.08 -11.45 -18.40
N SER A 81 -4.43 -10.32 -18.70
CA SER A 81 -3.87 -10.06 -20.02
C SER A 81 -2.57 -10.83 -20.27
N LEU A 82 -1.76 -11.08 -19.22
CA LEU A 82 -0.51 -11.83 -19.31
C LEU A 82 -0.67 -13.37 -19.41
N ARG A 83 -1.85 -13.90 -19.07
CA ARG A 83 -2.15 -15.35 -19.11
C ARG A 83 -2.77 -15.84 -20.44
N GLN A 84 -2.97 -14.96 -21.42
CA GLN A 84 -3.40 -15.32 -22.79
C GLN A 84 -2.19 -15.64 -23.67
#